data_AF-A0A2T4I5Q7-F1
#
_entry.id   AF-A0A2T4I5Q7-F1
#
_cell.length_a   1.000
_cell.length_b   1.000
_cell.length_c   1.000
_cell.angle_alpha   90.00
_cell.angle_beta   90.00
_cell.angle_gamma   90.00
#
_symmetry.space_group_name_H-M   'P 1'
#
loop_
_entity.id
_entity.type
_entity.pdbx_description
1 polymer ?
#
loop_
_entity_poly.entity_id
_entity_poly.type
_entity_poly.pdbx_seq_one_letter_code
_entity_poly.pdbx_strand_id
1 'polypeptide(L)'
;MTFPTPRESCLWVPTLALHGVFLQREPSSPVPTFLVIDQPTQVYFPSDSFDEAVASETGAHTAEQADGVVDDLARTKRIFAALARAHSSFEGKLQIIVVDHADHLAWEEHANIKQVANWRGDQDYLIPRAWLAGD
;
A
#
# COMPACT_ATOMS: atom_id res chain seq x y z
N MET A 1 9.39 4.97 23.11
CA MET A 1 8.65 4.60 21.87
C MET A 1 9.47 3.54 21.17
N THR A 2 9.09 2.29 21.31
CA THR A 2 9.77 1.15 20.68
C THR A 2 9.05 0.85 19.38
N PHE A 3 9.71 1.10 18.26
CA PHE A 3 9.24 0.63 16.96
C PHE A 3 9.53 -0.87 16.85
N PRO A 4 8.60 -1.69 16.32
CA PRO A 4 8.83 -3.11 16.14
C PRO A 4 10.01 -3.33 15.16
N THR A 5 10.76 -4.40 15.41
CA THR A 5 11.96 -4.77 14.63
C THR A 5 11.63 -5.07 13.17
N PRO A 6 12.49 -4.68 12.22
CA PRO A 6 12.24 -4.90 10.81
C PRO A 6 12.62 -6.34 10.48
N ARG A 7 11.62 -7.17 10.17
CA ARG A 7 11.83 -8.22 9.19
C ARG A 7 11.13 -7.77 7.91
N GLU A 8 12.00 -7.43 6.96
CA GLU A 8 11.75 -7.35 5.53
C GLU A 8 11.09 -6.04 5.06
N SER A 9 11.97 -5.15 4.56
CA SER A 9 11.69 -4.10 3.57
C SER A 9 10.75 -2.94 3.94
N CYS A 10 11.00 -2.26 5.06
CA CYS A 10 10.30 -1.02 5.39
C CYS A 10 11.08 0.24 4.91
N LEU A 11 11.38 0.33 3.60
CA LEU A 11 12.15 1.45 3.03
C LEU A 11 11.43 2.80 3.15
N TRP A 12 10.11 2.80 3.29
CA TRP A 12 9.29 4.01 3.32
C TRP A 12 9.25 4.69 4.71
N VAL A 13 9.58 4.01 5.80
CA VAL A 13 9.57 4.60 7.16
C VAL A 13 10.58 5.76 7.30
N PRO A 14 11.86 5.60 6.89
CA PRO A 14 12.80 6.72 6.87
C PRO A 14 12.29 7.90 6.03
N THR A 15 11.62 7.63 4.90
CA THR A 15 11.07 8.67 4.02
C THR A 15 9.98 9.49 4.71
N LEU A 16 9.09 8.86 5.49
CA LEU A 16 8.10 9.58 6.30
C LEU A 16 8.76 10.46 7.37
N ALA A 17 9.79 9.95 8.04
CA ALA A 17 10.52 10.71 9.05
C ALA A 17 11.19 11.96 8.44
N LEU A 18 11.81 11.82 7.26
CA LEU A 18 12.40 12.93 6.52
C LEU A 18 11.35 13.96 6.12
N HIS A 19 10.19 13.54 5.62
CA HIS A 19 9.09 14.47 5.31
C HIS A 19 8.62 15.24 6.54
N GLY A 20 8.59 14.60 7.73
CA GLY A 20 8.32 15.30 8.98
C GLY A 20 9.30 16.45 9.26
N VAL A 21 10.58 16.28 8.92
CA VAL A 21 11.59 17.35 9.05
C VAL A 21 11.40 18.44 7.98
N PHE A 22 11.09 18.06 6.74
CA PHE A 22 10.85 19.01 5.66
C PHE A 22 9.61 19.87 5.90
N LEU A 23 8.53 19.27 6.39
CA LEU A 23 7.31 20.00 6.75
C LEU A 23 7.54 21.06 7.84
N GLN A 24 8.46 20.83 8.77
CA GLN A 24 8.83 21.83 9.79
C GLN A 24 9.58 23.03 9.21
N ARG A 25 10.10 22.91 7.98
CA ARG A 25 10.86 23.96 7.29
C ARG A 25 10.03 24.71 6.25
N GLU A 26 8.76 24.39 6.09
CA GLU A 26 7.85 25.14 5.22
C GLU A 26 7.83 26.64 5.59
N PRO A 27 7.83 27.56 4.60
CA PRO A 27 7.76 27.34 3.15
C PRO A 27 9.14 27.23 2.46
N SER A 28 10.23 27.15 3.23
CA SER A 28 11.60 27.18 2.69
C SER A 28 12.10 25.82 2.18
N SER A 29 11.33 24.76 2.42
CA SER A 29 11.66 23.41 1.96
C SER A 29 11.39 23.31 0.45
N PRO A 30 12.37 22.86 -0.36
CA PRO A 30 12.15 22.55 -1.77
C PRO A 30 11.51 21.17 -1.99
N VAL A 31 11.29 20.40 -0.91
CA VAL A 31 10.77 19.03 -0.99
C VAL A 31 9.24 19.08 -1.08
N PRO A 32 8.63 18.40 -2.07
CA PRO A 32 7.17 18.35 -2.18
C PRO A 32 6.49 17.78 -0.94
N THR A 33 5.28 18.27 -0.65
CA THR A 33 4.44 17.80 0.46
C THR A 33 3.60 16.57 0.07
N PHE A 34 4.10 15.75 -0.84
CA PHE A 34 3.49 14.47 -1.21
C PHE A 34 4.54 13.36 -1.32
N LEU A 35 4.13 12.14 -1.02
CA LEU A 35 4.94 10.94 -1.11
C LEU A 35 4.19 9.87 -1.91
N VAL A 36 4.83 9.35 -2.96
CA VAL A 36 4.31 8.21 -3.73
C VAL A 36 5.04 6.94 -3.29
N ILE A 37 4.28 5.88 -2.97
CA ILE A 37 4.81 4.58 -2.56
C ILE A 37 4.24 3.52 -3.51
N ASP A 38 5.13 2.83 -4.20
CA ASP A 38 4.79 1.77 -5.15
C ASP A 38 4.91 0.40 -4.48
N GLN A 39 3.83 -0.36 -4.51
CA GLN A 39 3.67 -1.73 -4.00
C GLN A 39 4.24 -1.99 -2.59
N PRO A 40 3.87 -1.20 -1.56
CA PRO A 40 4.40 -1.37 -0.20
C PRO A 40 4.03 -2.72 0.43
N THR A 41 2.98 -3.38 -0.04
CA THR A 41 2.50 -4.66 0.52
C THR A 41 3.08 -5.89 -0.19
N GLN A 42 3.91 -5.71 -1.25
CA GLN A 42 4.42 -6.80 -2.08
C GLN A 42 5.04 -7.96 -1.28
N VAL A 43 5.76 -7.65 -0.20
CA VAL A 43 6.46 -8.62 0.66
C VAL A 43 5.50 -9.54 1.44
N TYR A 44 4.24 -9.12 1.58
CA TYR A 44 3.20 -9.86 2.30
C TYR A 44 2.20 -10.52 1.36
N PHE A 45 2.47 -10.54 0.04
CA PHE A 45 1.74 -11.46 -0.84
C PHE A 45 2.38 -12.84 -0.74
N PRO A 46 1.57 -13.90 -0.75
CA PRO A 46 2.08 -15.26 -0.67
C PRO A 46 3.03 -15.52 -1.84
N SER A 47 4.31 -15.69 -1.53
CA SER A 47 5.30 -16.25 -2.44
C SER A 47 4.86 -17.68 -2.82
N ASP A 48 4.70 -17.90 -4.12
CA ASP A 48 4.53 -19.19 -4.80
C ASP A 48 3.17 -19.92 -4.70
N SER A 49 2.25 -19.57 -3.80
CA SER A 49 0.94 -20.26 -3.69
C SER A 49 -0.23 -19.57 -4.41
N PHE A 50 -0.04 -18.35 -4.93
CA PHE A 50 -1.09 -17.68 -5.70
C PHE A 50 -1.25 -18.27 -7.11
N ASP A 51 -0.16 -18.74 -7.75
CA ASP A 51 -0.23 -19.43 -9.03
C ASP A 51 -0.98 -20.78 -8.92
N GLU A 52 -0.88 -21.47 -7.78
CA GLU A 52 -1.68 -22.67 -7.50
C GLU A 52 -3.13 -22.34 -7.08
N ALA A 53 -3.36 -21.22 -6.36
CA ALA A 53 -4.69 -20.79 -5.96
C ALA A 53 -5.53 -20.26 -7.13
N VAL A 54 -4.91 -19.59 -8.11
CA VAL A 54 -5.58 -19.14 -9.34
C VAL A 54 -5.75 -20.29 -10.33
N ALA A 55 -4.89 -21.33 -10.29
CA ALA A 55 -5.14 -22.59 -11.00
C ALA A 55 -6.30 -23.42 -10.41
N SER A 56 -6.71 -23.10 -9.18
CA SER A 56 -7.78 -23.76 -8.44
C SER A 56 -9.07 -22.91 -8.41
N GLU A 57 -9.66 -22.67 -9.59
CA GLU A 57 -11.09 -22.31 -9.68
C GLU A 57 -12.02 -23.47 -9.24
N THR A 58 -11.47 -24.57 -8.72
CA THR A 58 -12.19 -25.74 -8.21
C THR A 58 -11.78 -26.07 -6.77
N GLY A 59 -12.24 -25.23 -5.84
CA GLY A 59 -12.48 -25.52 -4.41
C GLY A 59 -11.60 -26.55 -3.68
N ALA A 60 -10.71 -26.06 -2.81
CA ALA A 60 -10.53 -26.49 -1.41
C ALA A 60 -9.31 -25.77 -0.82
N HIS A 61 -9.50 -24.65 -0.12
CA HIS A 61 -8.42 -24.07 0.69
C HIS A 61 -8.21 -24.96 1.93
N THR A 62 -6.97 -25.39 2.19
CA THR A 62 -6.63 -26.07 3.45
C THR A 62 -6.64 -25.06 4.60
N ALA A 63 -6.86 -25.51 5.84
CA ALA A 63 -6.86 -24.64 7.02
C ALA A 63 -5.56 -23.82 7.16
N GLU A 64 -4.42 -24.41 6.76
CA GLU A 64 -3.09 -23.78 6.80
C GLU A 64 -2.97 -22.63 5.77
N GLN A 65 -3.57 -22.78 4.59
CA GLN A 65 -3.62 -21.73 3.57
C GLN A 65 -4.54 -20.58 4.01
N ALA A 66 -5.65 -20.90 4.67
CA ALA A 66 -6.54 -19.89 5.24
C ALA A 66 -5.85 -19.09 6.35
N ASP A 67 -5.09 -19.73 7.23
CA ASP A 67 -4.33 -19.07 8.29
C ASP A 67 -3.23 -18.15 7.74
N GLY A 68 -2.52 -18.57 6.68
CA GLY A 68 -1.52 -17.74 6.00
C GLY A 68 -2.11 -16.46 5.40
N VAL A 69 -3.24 -16.58 4.71
CA VAL A 69 -3.96 -15.42 4.13
C VAL A 69 -4.43 -14.43 5.20
N VAL A 70 -4.86 -14.92 6.37
CA VAL A 70 -5.27 -14.06 7.49
C VAL A 70 -4.07 -13.29 8.07
N ASP A 71 -2.91 -13.94 8.22
CA ASP A 71 -1.69 -13.28 8.70
C ASP A 71 -1.19 -12.21 7.70
N ASP A 72 -1.24 -12.51 6.40
CA ASP A 72 -0.84 -11.58 5.33
C ASP A 72 -1.75 -10.35 5.28
N LEU A 73 -3.07 -10.53 5.38
CA LEU A 73 -4.02 -9.42 5.48
C LEU A 73 -3.74 -8.59 6.75
N ALA A 74 -3.47 -9.22 7.89
CA ALA A 74 -3.17 -8.52 9.13
C ALA A 74 -1.88 -7.68 9.02
N ARG A 75 -0.86 -8.18 8.31
CA ARG A 75 0.39 -7.44 8.04
C ARG A 75 0.16 -6.27 7.08
N THR A 76 -0.61 -6.49 6.02
CA THR A 76 -1.01 -5.47 5.05
C THR A 76 -1.78 -4.33 5.74
N LYS A 77 -2.75 -4.67 6.61
CA LYS A 77 -3.46 -3.69 7.45
C LYS A 77 -2.52 -2.84 8.30
N ARG A 78 -1.47 -3.43 8.87
CA ARG A 78 -0.49 -2.68 9.68
C ARG A 78 0.26 -1.63 8.86
N ILE A 79 0.54 -1.89 7.58
CA ILE A 79 1.15 -0.89 6.68
C ILE A 79 0.20 0.30 6.52
N PHE A 80 -1.03 0.05 6.08
CA PHE A 80 -2.01 1.13 5.86
C PHE A 80 -2.31 1.89 7.16
N ALA A 81 -2.41 1.20 8.29
CA ALA A 81 -2.55 1.84 9.60
C ALA A 81 -1.36 2.73 9.97
N ALA A 82 -0.14 2.36 9.60
CA ALA A 82 1.04 3.20 9.82
C ALA A 82 1.02 4.45 8.91
N LEU A 83 0.67 4.30 7.63
CA LEU A 83 0.54 5.41 6.69
C LEU A 83 -0.58 6.38 7.09
N ALA A 84 -1.75 5.85 7.46
CA ALA A 84 -2.88 6.62 7.96
C ALA A 84 -2.50 7.44 9.21
N ARG A 85 -1.79 6.81 10.16
CA ARG A 85 -1.29 7.51 11.35
C ARG A 85 -0.27 8.58 11.01
N ALA A 86 0.65 8.32 10.08
CA ALA A 86 1.63 9.30 9.64
C ALA A 86 0.96 10.55 9.02
N HIS A 87 0.03 10.36 8.09
CA HIS A 87 -0.78 11.44 7.52
C HIS A 87 -1.44 12.29 8.61
N SER A 88 -2.12 11.65 9.57
CA SER A 88 -2.79 12.34 10.68
C SER A 88 -1.81 13.04 11.62
N SER A 89 -0.62 12.46 11.86
CA SER A 89 0.43 13.05 12.70
C SER A 89 1.06 14.30 12.07
N PHE A 90 0.99 14.41 10.74
CA PHE A 90 1.37 15.58 9.98
C PHE A 90 0.21 16.55 9.72
N GLU A 91 -0.92 16.40 10.42
CA GLU A 91 -2.10 17.26 10.30
C GLU A 91 -2.65 17.32 8.86
N GLY A 92 -2.47 16.25 8.07
CA GLY A 92 -2.85 16.22 6.66
C GLY A 92 -1.97 17.06 5.72
N LYS A 93 -0.85 17.61 6.21
CA LYS A 93 0.09 18.40 5.39
C LYS A 93 0.91 17.53 4.43
N LEU A 94 1.06 16.23 4.70
CA LEU A 94 1.69 15.27 3.79
C LEU A 94 0.62 14.45 3.09
N GLN A 95 0.50 14.58 1.77
CA GLN A 95 -0.29 13.67 0.96
C GLN A 95 0.50 12.37 0.73
N ILE A 96 -0.12 11.22 1.00
CA ILE A 96 0.50 9.91 0.73
C ILE A 96 -0.32 9.25 -0.37
N ILE A 97 0.34 8.90 -1.48
CA ILE A 97 -0.23 8.22 -2.64
C ILE A 97 0.35 6.81 -2.67
N VAL A 98 -0.52 5.81 -2.62
CA VAL A 98 -0.12 4.40 -2.64
C VAL A 98 -0.64 3.76 -3.91
N VAL A 99 0.22 3.07 -4.64
CA VAL A 99 -0.13 2.18 -5.74
C VAL A 99 0.10 0.77 -5.27
N ASP A 100 -0.94 -0.07 -5.26
CA ASP A 100 -0.84 -1.44 -4.74
C ASP A 100 -1.90 -2.36 -5.37
N HIS A 101 -1.68 -3.67 -5.26
CA HIS A 101 -2.64 -4.73 -5.60
C HIS A 101 -3.47 -5.20 -4.40
N ALA A 102 -3.18 -4.70 -3.19
CA ALA A 102 -3.91 -5.05 -1.97
C ALA A 102 -5.42 -4.84 -2.12
N ASP A 103 -6.19 -5.63 -1.39
CA ASP A 103 -7.65 -5.55 -1.35
C ASP A 103 -8.12 -4.38 -0.46
N HIS A 104 -9.26 -3.76 -0.77
CA HIS A 104 -9.84 -2.66 0.02
C HIS A 104 -10.01 -2.99 1.51
N LEU A 105 -10.21 -4.26 1.86
CA LEU A 105 -10.24 -4.76 3.23
C LEU A 105 -8.99 -4.37 4.03
N ALA A 106 -7.85 -4.10 3.37
CA ALA A 106 -6.61 -3.71 4.02
C ALA A 106 -6.60 -2.27 4.55
N TRP A 107 -7.50 -1.39 4.09
CA TRP A 107 -7.51 0.03 4.46
C TRP A 107 -8.88 0.63 4.75
N GLU A 108 -9.98 -0.09 4.51
CA GLU A 108 -11.36 0.40 4.67
C GLU A 108 -11.68 0.92 6.08
N GLU A 109 -10.96 0.47 7.11
CA GLU A 109 -11.14 0.91 8.50
C GLU A 109 -10.59 2.34 8.77
N HIS A 110 -9.85 2.92 7.82
CA HIS A 110 -9.25 4.24 7.94
C HIS A 110 -9.98 5.28 7.10
N ALA A 111 -10.78 6.12 7.75
CA ALA A 111 -11.56 7.18 7.08
C ALA A 111 -10.72 8.22 6.33
N ASN A 112 -9.42 8.33 6.64
CA ASN A 112 -8.48 9.23 5.95
C ASN A 112 -7.76 8.57 4.76
N ILE A 113 -8.13 7.35 4.39
CA ILE A 113 -7.69 6.70 3.16
C ILE A 113 -8.85 6.70 2.17
N LYS A 114 -8.57 7.11 0.93
CA LYS A 114 -9.56 7.11 -0.15
C LYS A 114 -9.00 6.37 -1.35
N GLN A 115 -9.75 5.40 -1.87
CA GLN A 115 -9.47 4.80 -3.16
C GLN A 115 -9.80 5.79 -4.27
N VAL A 116 -8.80 6.15 -5.08
CA VAL A 116 -8.95 7.09 -6.19
C VAL A 116 -9.24 6.36 -7.51
N ALA A 117 -8.62 5.19 -7.70
CA ALA A 117 -8.83 4.35 -8.86
C ALA A 117 -8.76 2.86 -8.47
N ASN A 118 -9.43 2.02 -9.25
CA ASN A 118 -9.35 0.56 -9.15
C ASN A 118 -9.06 -0.01 -10.54
N TRP A 119 -7.78 -0.26 -10.83
CA TRP A 119 -7.35 -0.76 -12.13
C TRP A 119 -7.46 -2.29 -12.21
N ARG A 120 -8.71 -2.79 -12.22
CA ARG A 120 -9.04 -4.22 -12.35
C ARG A 120 -9.94 -4.45 -13.57
N GLY A 121 -9.74 -5.57 -14.26
CA GLY A 121 -10.52 -5.95 -15.45
C GLY A 121 -10.04 -5.29 -16.75
N ASP A 122 -10.93 -5.24 -17.74
CA ASP A 122 -10.55 -5.05 -19.14
C ASP A 122 -10.59 -3.59 -19.64
N GLN A 123 -10.73 -2.57 -18.80
CA GLN A 123 -10.97 -1.19 -19.30
C GLN A 123 -10.11 -0.10 -18.68
N ASP A 124 -9.54 -0.31 -17.49
CA ASP A 124 -8.84 0.72 -16.74
C ASP A 124 -7.49 0.18 -16.26
N TYR A 125 -6.48 0.23 -17.14
CA TYR A 125 -5.09 -0.07 -16.77
C TYR A 125 -4.36 1.24 -16.45
N LEU A 126 -3.23 1.13 -15.74
CA LEU A 126 -2.35 2.28 -15.48
C LEU A 126 -1.91 2.98 -16.77
N ILE A 127 -1.77 2.22 -17.87
CA ILE A 127 -1.54 2.75 -19.22
C ILE A 127 -2.90 2.86 -19.93
N PRO A 128 -3.43 4.07 -20.17
CA PRO A 128 -4.67 4.26 -20.89
C PRO A 128 -4.57 3.71 -22.32
N ARG A 129 -5.62 3.04 -22.80
CA ARG A 129 -5.68 2.55 -24.18
C ARG A 129 -5.51 3.65 -25.23
N ALA A 130 -5.95 4.87 -24.91
CA ALA A 130 -5.77 6.03 -25.78
C ALA A 130 -4.30 6.37 -26.04
N TRP A 131 -3.36 5.97 -25.17
CA TRP A 131 -1.92 6.15 -25.40
C TRP A 131 -1.33 5.09 -26.35
N LEU A 132 -2.02 3.97 -26.52
CA LEU A 132 -1.60 2.86 -27.39
C LEU A 132 -2.16 3.00 -28.81
N ALA A 133 -3.24 3.77 -28.97
CA ALA A 133 -3.68 4.22 -30.26
C ALA A 133 -2.69 5.28 -30.75
N GLY A 134 -1.68 4.85 -31.53
CA GLY A 134 -0.89 5.79 -32.33
C GLY A 134 -1.80 6.56 -33.28
N ASP A 135 -1.44 7.81 -33.56
CA ASP A 135 -2.09 8.67 -34.56
C ASP A 135 -2.31 7.94 -35.90
#